data_AF-A0A9E5Z4K9-F1
#
_entry.id   AF-A0A9E5Z4K9-F1
#
_cell.length_a   1.000
_cell.length_b   1.000
_cell.length_c   1.000
_cell.angle_alpha   90.00
_cell.angle_beta   90.00
_cell.angle_gamma   90.00
#
_symmetry.space_group_name_H-M   'P 1'
#
loop_
_entity.id
_entity.type
_entity.pdbx_description
1 polymer ?
#
loop_
_entity_poly.entity_id
_entity_poly.type
_entity_poly.pdbx_seq_one_letter_code
_entity_poly.pdbx_strand_id
1 'polypeptide(L)' 'MATQGQSELDHDVYEVRRRVEALANDMRSLGMDLRISAEEYGPERDSDGTVTRTVTFNFKIGQQD' A
#
# COMPACT_ATOMS: atom_id res chain seq x y z
N MET A 1 18.19 -19.21 0.29
CA MET A 1 17.42 -18.71 1.44
C MET A 1 17.01 -17.24 1.29
N ALA A 2 17.81 -16.35 0.69
CA ALA A 2 17.44 -14.93 0.52
C ALA A 2 16.25 -14.65 -0.42
N THR A 3 15.97 -15.53 -1.39
CA THR A 3 14.91 -15.36 -2.39
C THR A 3 13.49 -15.61 -1.85
N GLN A 4 13.34 -16.47 -0.84
CA GLN A 4 12.01 -16.77 -0.27
C GLN A 4 11.47 -15.62 0.59
N GLY A 5 12.32 -14.99 1.41
CA GLY A 5 11.90 -13.84 2.23
C GLY A 5 11.56 -12.59 1.41
N GLN A 6 12.19 -12.40 0.24
CA GLN A 6 11.80 -11.33 -0.68
C GLN A 6 10.45 -11.61 -1.35
N SER A 7 10.19 -12.85 -1.76
CA SER A 7 8.89 -13.22 -2.34
C SER A 7 7.72 -13.12 -1.34
N GLU A 8 7.96 -13.36 -0.06
CA GLU A 8 6.95 -13.17 1.00
C GLU A 8 6.66 -11.68 1.23
N LEU A 9 7.69 -10.84 1.36
CA LEU A 9 7.50 -9.39 1.51
C LEU A 9 6.80 -8.76 0.31
N ASP A 10 7.12 -9.21 -0.91
CA ASP A 10 6.44 -8.77 -2.13
C ASP A 10 4.95 -9.17 -2.12
N HIS A 11 4.63 -10.37 -1.64
CA HIS A 11 3.26 -10.83 -1.49
C HIS A 11 2.49 -10.00 -0.45
N ASP A 12 3.11 -9.73 0.70
CA ASP A 12 2.51 -8.93 1.76
C ASP A 12 2.20 -7.50 1.30
N VAL A 13 3.15 -6.86 0.59
CA VAL A 13 2.96 -5.54 -0.01
C VAL A 13 1.81 -5.55 -1.02
N TYR A 14 1.73 -6.59 -1.85
CA TYR A 14 0.64 -6.76 -2.80
C TYR A 14 -0.73 -6.88 -2.10
N GLU A 15 -0.84 -7.70 -1.04
CA GLU A 15 -2.09 -7.86 -0.30
C GLU A 15 -2.52 -6.58 0.41
N VAL A 16 -1.58 -5.82 0.98
CA VAL A 16 -1.87 -4.51 1.58
C VAL A 16 -2.45 -3.57 0.51
N ARG A 17 -1.82 -3.49 -0.67
CA ARG A 17 -2.30 -2.67 -1.78
C ARG A 17 -3.71 -3.06 -2.21
N ARG A 18 -3.96 -4.35 -2.40
CA ARG A 18 -5.26 -4.89 -2.79
C ARG A 18 -6.35 -4.54 -1.78
N ARG A 19 -6.06 -4.64 -0.48
CA ARG A 19 -7.03 -4.29 0.58
C ARG A 19 -7.32 -2.81 0.64
N VAL A 20 -6.30 -1.97 0.45
CA VAL A 20 -6.48 -0.52 0.40
C VAL A 20 -7.30 -0.09 -0.83
N GLU A 21 -7.10 -0.73 -1.98
CA GLU A 21 -7.92 -0.51 -3.17
C GLU A 21 -9.38 -0.91 -2.95
N ALA A 22 -9.64 -2.04 -2.28
CA ALA A 22 -10.99 -2.44 -1.88
C ALA A 22 -11.64 -1.39 -0.96
N LEU A 23 -10.92 -0.93 0.06
CA LEU A 23 -11.38 0.13 0.96
C LEU A 23 -11.69 1.44 0.20
N ALA A 24 -10.85 1.82 -0.76
CA ALA A 24 -11.10 3.00 -1.58
C ALA A 24 -12.37 2.87 -2.43
N ASN A 25 -12.67 1.67 -2.93
CA ASN A 25 -13.90 1.41 -3.67
C ASN A 25 -15.14 1.46 -2.75
N ASP A 26 -15.04 0.90 -1.54
CA ASP A 26 -16.11 0.97 -0.54
C ASP A 26 -16.39 2.44 -0.18
N MET A 27 -15.36 3.25 0.00
CA MET A 27 -15.49 4.70 0.23
C MET A 27 -16.15 5.43 -0.95
N ARG A 28 -15.78 5.13 -2.19
CA ARG A 28 -16.46 5.69 -3.38
C ARG A 28 -17.93 5.30 -3.44
N SER A 29 -18.28 4.09 -3.01
CA SER A 29 -19.68 3.63 -2.96
C SER A 29 -20.55 4.44 -2.01
N LEU A 30 -19.95 5.09 -1.01
CA LEU A 30 -20.64 6.02 -0.08
C LEU A 30 -20.90 7.40 -0.71
N GLY A 31 -20.59 7.60 -2.00
CA GLY A 31 -20.77 8.87 -2.71
C GLY A 31 -19.62 9.85 -2.55
N MET A 32 -18.48 9.43 -1.99
CA MET A 32 -17.28 10.26 -1.89
C MET A 32 -16.51 10.29 -3.21
N ASP A 33 -16.16 11.48 -3.69
CA ASP A 33 -15.15 11.62 -4.74
C ASP A 33 -13.75 11.41 -4.13
N LEU A 34 -13.19 10.22 -4.38
CA LEU A 34 -11.96 9.75 -3.75
C LEU A 34 -10.89 9.43 -4.81
N ARG A 35 -9.77 10.17 -4.74
CA ARG A 35 -8.53 9.84 -5.44
C ARG A 35 -7.53 9.21 -4.49
N ILE A 36 -6.96 8.09 -4.91
CA ILE A 36 -5.90 7.39 -4.18
C ILE A 36 -4.61 7.36 -5.02
N SER A 37 -3.48 7.56 -4.38
CA SER A 37 -2.16 7.30 -4.94
C SER A 37 -1.31 6.52 -3.93
N ALA A 38 -0.47 5.61 -4.43
CA ALA A 38 0.43 4.81 -3.61
C ALA A 38 1.88 5.05 -4.03
N GLU A 39 2.75 5.22 -3.06
CA GLU A 39 4.19 5.35 -3.24
C GLU A 39 4.88 4.23 -2.44
N GLU A 40 5.88 3.59 -3.03
CA GLU A 40 6.60 2.46 -2.44
C GLU A 40 8.09 2.78 -2.39
N TYR A 41 8.70 2.54 -1.23
CA TYR A 41 10.09 2.87 -0.90
C TYR A 41 10.80 1.67 -0.27
N GLY A 42 12.09 1.50 -0.56
CA GLY A 42 12.92 0.39 -0.08
C GLY A 42 13.20 -0.68 -1.17
N PRO A 43 13.60 -1.91 -0.80
CA PRO A 43 13.69 -2.44 0.56
C PRO A 43 14.86 -1.86 1.36
N GLU A 44 14.62 -1.54 2.63
CA GLU A 44 15.65 -1.11 3.57
C GLU A 44 16.03 -2.30 4.46
N ARG A 45 17.30 -2.35 4.88
CA ARG A 45 17.78 -3.37 5.80
C ARG A 45 18.29 -2.70 7.06
N ASP A 46 17.65 -3.00 8.19
CA ASP A 46 18.00 -2.47 9.49
C ASP A 46 19.25 -3.15 10.06
N SER A 47 19.82 -2.56 11.11
CA SER A 47 21.04 -3.05 11.77
C SER A 47 20.88 -4.44 12.40
N ASP A 48 19.65 -4.89 12.63
CA ASP A 48 19.30 -6.23 13.11
C ASP A 48 19.07 -7.25 11.97
N GLY A 49 19.18 -6.83 10.71
CA GLY A 49 18.98 -7.67 9.53
C GLY A 49 17.53 -7.76 9.04
N THR A 50 16.58 -7.08 9.69
CA THR A 50 15.19 -6.97 9.23
C THR A 50 15.15 -6.27 7.89
N VAL A 51 14.37 -6.81 6.95
CA VAL A 51 14.12 -6.18 5.65
C VAL A 51 12.73 -5.56 5.67
N THR A 52 12.66 -4.25 5.47
CA THR A 52 11.41 -3.49 5.50
C THR A 52 11.12 -2.90 4.12
N ARG A 53 9.83 -2.68 3.83
CA ARG A 53 9.40 -1.89 2.68
C ARG A 53 8.30 -0.95 3.14
N THR A 54 8.43 0.32 2.78
CA THR A 54 7.47 1.35 3.15
C THR A 54 6.52 1.56 1.99
N VAL A 55 5.20 1.45 2.25
CA VAL A 55 4.15 1.76 1.28
C VAL A 55 3.29 2.86 1.86
N THR A 56 3.23 4.01 1.19
CA THR A 56 2.44 5.17 1.60
C THR A 56 1.21 5.30 0.71
N PHE A 57 0.03 5.33 1.31
CA PHE A 57 -1.23 5.58 0.62
C PHE A 57 -1.73 6.98 0.93
N ASN A 58 -1.86 7.80 -0.11
CA ASN A 58 -2.40 9.15 -0.01
C ASN A 58 -3.82 9.17 -0.56
N PHE A 59 -4.73 9.73 0.22
CA PHE A 59 -6.15 9.87 -0.12
C PHE A 59 -6.49 11.35 -0.24
N LYS A 60 -7.14 11.72 -1.34
CA LYS A 60 -7.70 13.05 -1.52
C LYS A 60 -9.20 12.92 -1.73
N ILE A 61 -9.95 13.61 -0.87
CA ILE A 61 -11.41 13.65 -0.89
C ILE A 61 -11.83 15.01 -1.47
N GLY A 62 -12.76 14.99 -2.41
CA GLY A 62 -13.32 16.18 -3.04
C GLY A 62 -14.84 16.21 -2.99
N GLN A 63 -15.39 17.38 -3.29
CA GLN A 63 -16.79 17.58 -3.63
C GLN A 63 -16.81 18.36 -4.95
N GLN A 64 -17.58 17.87 -5.93
CA GLN A 64 -17.88 18.64 -7.14
C GLN A 64 -19.11 19.51 -6.86
N ASP A 65 -19.03 20.80 -7.21
CA ASP A 65 -20.16 21.73 -7.20
C ASP A 65 -21.15 21.45 -8.35
#